data_AF-A0A935JWR1-F1
#
_entry.id   AF-A0A935JWR1-F1
#
_cell.length_a   1.000
_cell.length_b   1.000
_cell.length_c   1.000
_cell.angle_alpha   90.00
_cell.angle_beta   90.00
_cell.angle_gamma   90.00
#
_symmetry.space_group_name_H-M   'P 1'
#
loop_
_entity.id
_entity.type
_entity.pdbx_description
1 polymer ?
#
loop_
_entity_poly.entity_id
_entity_poly.type
_entity_poly.pdbx_seq_one_letter_code
_entity_poly.pdbx_strand_id
1 'polypeptide(L)'
;MNSRWLALSALALLVLFCPALLDISLPQLPMFAILAVAGLINAITWWRLRQAPDATPYELFSHLLIDVAALSALCFFSGGATNPLVSMLLPPVAIAALTLPVRCVVAVGGIALSAYSLLMIYYVPLPMPDATRATRLHLIGMWLTFAVSALMIAWVCRTHDAPDP
;
A
#
# COMPACT_ATOMS: atom_id res chain seq x y z
N MET A 1 14.31 -7.09 2.85
CA MET A 1 13.65 -8.38 3.15
C MET A 1 12.59 -8.26 4.27
N ASN A 2 12.86 -7.61 5.41
CA ASN A 2 11.90 -7.49 6.53
C ASN A 2 10.78 -6.44 6.31
N SER A 3 11.04 -5.39 5.55
CA SER A 3 10.09 -4.26 5.38
C SER A 3 8.78 -4.63 4.70
N ARG A 4 8.81 -5.50 3.69
CA ARG A 4 7.60 -5.91 2.94
C ARG A 4 6.63 -6.70 3.81
N TRP A 5 7.16 -7.63 4.61
CA TRP A 5 6.37 -8.38 5.58
C TRP A 5 5.84 -7.48 6.70
N LEU A 6 6.64 -6.52 7.17
CA LEU A 6 6.18 -5.54 8.16
C LEU A 6 5.02 -4.69 7.62
N ALA A 7 5.10 -4.20 6.37
CA ALA A 7 4.04 -3.40 5.76
C ALA A 7 2.74 -4.21 5.58
N LEU A 8 2.83 -5.44 5.08
CA LEU A 8 1.68 -6.34 4.97
C LEU A 8 1.08 -6.67 6.34
N SER A 9 1.92 -6.95 7.34
CA SER A 9 1.47 -7.27 8.70
C SER A 9 0.75 -6.08 9.33
N ALA A 10 1.29 -4.87 9.15
CA ALA A 10 0.67 -3.64 9.61
C ALA A 10 -0.68 -3.40 8.92
N LEU A 11 -0.76 -3.58 7.60
CA LEU A 11 -2.02 -3.47 6.86
C LEU A 11 -3.05 -4.52 7.29
N ALA A 12 -2.62 -5.77 7.51
CA ALA A 12 -3.51 -6.84 7.98
C ALA A 12 -4.03 -6.58 9.40
N LEU A 13 -3.17 -6.10 10.31
CA LEU A 13 -3.58 -5.69 11.64
C LEU A 13 -4.59 -4.54 11.58
N LEU A 14 -4.38 -3.56 10.71
CA LEU A 14 -5.32 -2.46 10.54
C LEU A 14 -6.67 -2.95 10.03
N VAL A 15 -6.71 -3.81 9.02
CA VAL A 15 -7.97 -4.37 8.49
C VAL A 15 -8.69 -5.24 9.54
N LEU A 16 -7.95 -5.96 10.38
CA LEU A 16 -8.51 -6.81 11.44
C LEU A 16 -9.08 -6.00 12.61
N PHE A 17 -8.33 -5.01 13.10
CA PHE A 17 -8.65 -4.31 14.34
C PHE A 17 -9.42 -2.99 14.13
N CYS A 18 -9.21 -2.24 13.04
CA CYS A 18 -9.93 -0.98 12.82
C CYS A 18 -11.46 -1.12 12.84
N PRO A 19 -12.09 -2.12 12.18
CA PRO A 19 -13.54 -2.24 12.19
C PRO A 19 -14.11 -2.38 13.61
N ALA A 20 -13.44 -3.16 14.46
CA ALA A 20 -13.85 -3.42 15.84
C ALA A 20 -13.55 -2.25 16.79
N LEU A 21 -12.39 -1.59 16.64
CA LEU A 21 -11.99 -0.47 17.49
C LEU A 21 -12.72 0.84 17.14
N LEU A 22 -13.01 1.04 15.85
CA LEU A 22 -13.56 2.28 15.33
C LEU A 22 -15.04 2.17 15.01
N ASP A 23 -15.65 0.98 15.21
CA ASP A 23 -17.06 0.68 15.01
C ASP A 23 -17.52 1.13 13.60
N ILE A 24 -16.79 0.62 12.61
CA ILE A 24 -16.97 0.88 11.17
C ILE A 24 -17.33 -0.44 10.49
N SER A 25 -18.42 -0.44 9.72
CA SER A 25 -18.77 -1.58 8.87
C SER A 25 -17.93 -1.56 7.59
N LEU A 26 -16.79 -2.26 7.62
CA LEU A 26 -15.95 -2.51 6.45
C LEU A 26 -16.27 -3.90 5.87
N PRO A 27 -16.29 -4.06 4.54
CA PRO A 27 -16.40 -5.38 3.92
C PRO A 27 -15.08 -6.14 4.11
N GLN A 28 -14.93 -6.78 5.27
CA GLN A 28 -13.69 -7.44 5.69
C GLN A 28 -13.27 -8.58 4.75
N LEU A 29 -14.25 -9.34 4.24
CA LEU A 29 -14.00 -10.51 3.40
C LEU A 29 -13.23 -10.18 2.10
N PRO A 30 -13.64 -9.20 1.27
CA PRO A 30 -12.84 -8.80 0.11
C PRO A 30 -11.50 -8.16 0.50
N MET A 31 -11.43 -7.42 1.61
CA MET A 31 -10.16 -6.81 2.06
C MET A 31 -9.14 -7.88 2.48
N PHE A 32 -9.56 -8.91 3.22
CA PHE A 32 -8.71 -10.05 3.56
C PHE A 32 -8.33 -10.88 2.34
N ALA A 33 -9.22 -11.04 1.36
CA ALA A 33 -8.87 -11.70 0.10
C ALA A 33 -7.77 -10.94 -0.66
N ILE A 34 -7.86 -9.60 -0.74
CA ILE A 34 -6.81 -8.77 -1.34
C ILE A 34 -5.49 -8.90 -0.58
N LEU A 35 -5.53 -8.83 0.75
CA LEU A 35 -4.34 -9.02 1.59
C LEU A 35 -3.74 -10.42 1.45
N ALA A 36 -4.57 -11.46 1.33
CA ALA A 36 -4.13 -12.83 1.12
C ALA A 36 -3.44 -12.99 -0.24
N VAL A 37 -3.98 -12.39 -1.30
CA VAL A 37 -3.35 -12.37 -2.64
C VAL A 37 -2.02 -11.61 -2.60
N ALA A 38 -1.99 -10.43 -1.98
CA ALA A 38 -0.75 -9.65 -1.80
C ALA A 38 0.30 -10.43 -0.97
N GLY A 39 -0.15 -11.13 0.08
CA GLY A 39 0.68 -12.02 0.89
C GLY A 39 1.24 -13.19 0.11
N LEU A 40 0.40 -13.84 -0.72
CA LEU A 40 0.81 -14.95 -1.57
C LEU A 40 1.85 -14.50 -2.61
N ILE A 41 1.64 -13.37 -3.26
CA ILE A 41 2.58 -12.81 -4.24
C ILE A 41 3.92 -12.46 -3.55
N ASN A 42 3.87 -11.88 -2.35
CA ASN A 42 5.06 -11.61 -1.57
C ASN A 42 5.80 -12.89 -1.14
N ALA A 43 5.07 -13.95 -0.78
CA ALA A 43 5.65 -15.25 -0.45
C ALA A 43 6.31 -15.93 -1.66
N ILE A 44 5.65 -15.92 -2.82
CA ILE A 44 6.19 -16.46 -4.08
C ILE A 44 7.45 -15.68 -4.49
N THR A 45 7.40 -14.35 -4.40
CA THR A 45 8.56 -13.49 -4.69
C THR A 45 9.73 -13.81 -3.78
N TRP A 46 9.47 -13.93 -2.48
CA TRP A 46 10.50 -14.26 -1.51
C TRP A 46 11.12 -15.62 -1.77
N TRP A 47 10.31 -16.62 -2.12
CA TRP A 47 10.81 -17.94 -2.46
C TRP A 47 11.65 -17.93 -3.75
N ARG A 48 11.27 -17.11 -4.74
CA ARG A 48 12.08 -16.92 -5.97
C ARG A 48 13.40 -16.20 -5.70
N LEU A 49 13.39 -15.08 -4.96
CA LEU A 49 14.62 -14.34 -4.64
C LEU A 49 15.60 -15.16 -3.79
N ARG A 50 15.10 -16.12 -3.00
CA ARG A 50 15.94 -17.10 -2.30
C ARG A 50 16.65 -18.08 -3.24
N GLN A 51 16.12 -18.32 -4.43
CA GLN A 51 16.67 -19.25 -5.41
C GLN A 51 17.56 -18.54 -6.46
N ALA A 52 17.26 -17.27 -6.78
CA ALA A 52 18.04 -16.43 -7.67
C ALA A 52 18.12 -15.00 -7.08
N PRO A 53 19.28 -14.57 -6.55
CA PRO A 53 19.42 -13.28 -5.87
C PRO A 53 19.25 -12.06 -6.79
N ASP A 54 19.48 -12.23 -8.10
CA ASP A 54 19.41 -11.15 -9.08
C ASP A 54 17.96 -10.89 -9.52
N ALA A 55 17.24 -10.11 -8.70
CA ALA A 55 15.94 -9.60 -9.09
C ALA A 55 16.10 -8.64 -10.27
N THR A 56 15.49 -8.98 -11.41
CA THR A 56 15.56 -8.10 -12.58
C THR A 56 14.73 -6.83 -12.35
N PRO A 57 15.10 -5.68 -12.96
CA PRO A 57 14.30 -4.46 -12.88
C PRO A 57 12.83 -4.65 -13.28
N TYR A 58 12.56 -5.60 -14.20
CA TYR A 58 11.22 -5.95 -14.63
C TYR A 58 10.40 -6.69 -13.57
N GLU A 59 11.01 -7.57 -12.79
CA GLU A 59 10.34 -8.25 -11.67
C GLU A 59 9.95 -7.23 -10.60
N LEU A 60 10.86 -6.33 -10.22
CA LEU A 60 10.56 -5.28 -9.24
C LEU A 60 9.45 -4.34 -9.75
N PHE A 61 9.49 -3.93 -11.02
CA PHE A 61 8.42 -3.17 -11.65
C PHE A 61 7.06 -3.87 -11.54
N SER A 62 7.00 -5.17 -11.89
CA SER A 62 5.75 -5.94 -11.81
C SER A 62 5.19 -6.02 -10.39
N HIS A 63 6.06 -6.13 -9.38
CA HIS A 63 5.63 -6.14 -7.98
C HIS A 63 5.07 -4.80 -7.54
N LEU A 64 5.69 -3.69 -7.94
CA LEU A 64 5.18 -2.36 -7.59
C LEU A 64 3.80 -2.12 -8.23
N LEU A 65 3.54 -2.64 -9.43
CA LEU A 65 2.21 -2.58 -10.03
C LEU A 65 1.17 -3.39 -9.25
N ILE A 66 1.55 -4.58 -8.78
CA ILE A 66 0.68 -5.42 -7.94
C ILE A 66 0.39 -4.71 -6.62
N ASP A 67 1.41 -4.11 -5.99
CA ASP A 67 1.26 -3.38 -4.74
C ASP A 67 0.31 -2.17 -4.92
N VAL A 68 0.48 -1.40 -6.01
CA VAL A 68 -0.44 -0.31 -6.38
C VAL A 68 -1.86 -0.83 -6.57
N ALA A 69 -2.05 -1.91 -7.32
CA ALA A 69 -3.38 -2.48 -7.57
C ALA A 69 -4.05 -2.99 -6.28
N ALA A 70 -3.30 -3.68 -5.42
CA ALA A 70 -3.80 -4.17 -4.13
C ALA A 70 -4.19 -3.01 -3.20
N LEU A 71 -3.35 -1.98 -3.10
CA LEU A 71 -3.65 -0.78 -2.32
C LEU A 71 -4.86 -0.03 -2.86
N SER A 72 -4.98 0.10 -4.19
CA SER A 72 -6.15 0.71 -4.81
C SER A 72 -7.42 -0.09 -4.53
N ALA A 73 -7.38 -1.41 -4.58
CA ALA A 73 -8.51 -2.26 -4.24
C ALA A 73 -8.89 -2.14 -2.75
N LEU A 74 -7.92 -2.07 -1.84
CA LEU A 74 -8.19 -1.82 -0.43
C LEU A 74 -8.83 -0.44 -0.21
N CYS A 75 -8.35 0.59 -0.90
CA CYS A 75 -8.94 1.93 -0.86
C CYS A 75 -10.38 1.90 -1.41
N PHE A 76 -10.62 1.22 -2.53
CA PHE A 76 -11.95 1.10 -3.15
C PHE A 76 -13.00 0.59 -2.16
N PHE A 77 -12.68 -0.45 -1.39
CA PHE A 77 -13.58 -1.04 -0.40
C PHE A 77 -13.66 -0.28 0.93
N SER A 78 -12.84 0.75 1.12
CA SER A 78 -12.74 1.50 2.37
C SER A 78 -13.08 2.99 2.24
N GLY A 79 -13.76 3.41 1.17
CA GLY A 79 -14.17 4.81 0.97
C GLY A 79 -13.39 5.57 -0.12
N GLY A 80 -12.59 4.87 -0.92
CA GLY A 80 -11.91 5.43 -2.09
C GLY A 80 -10.90 6.51 -1.72
N ALA A 81 -10.90 7.61 -2.48
CA ALA A 81 -10.01 8.75 -2.27
C ALA A 81 -10.27 9.51 -0.95
N THR A 82 -11.42 9.30 -0.31
CA THR A 82 -11.73 9.88 1.01
C THR A 82 -11.08 9.10 2.15
N ASN A 83 -10.57 7.88 1.89
CA ASN A 83 -9.85 7.11 2.87
C ASN A 83 -8.37 7.53 2.92
N PRO A 84 -7.82 7.84 4.10
CA PRO A 84 -6.40 8.20 4.23
C PRO A 84 -5.40 7.15 3.75
N LEU A 85 -5.83 5.89 3.60
CA LEU A 85 -5.05 4.80 3.01
C LEU A 85 -4.59 5.12 1.59
N VAL A 86 -5.29 6.00 0.87
CA VAL A 86 -4.95 6.38 -0.51
C VAL A 86 -3.54 6.97 -0.61
N SER A 87 -3.04 7.62 0.44
CA SER A 87 -1.67 8.15 0.50
C SER A 87 -0.59 7.05 0.45
N MET A 88 -0.93 5.80 0.78
CA MET A 88 -0.01 4.66 0.67
C MET A 88 0.25 4.24 -0.79
N LEU A 89 -0.37 4.87 -1.78
CA LEU A 89 0.04 4.73 -3.18
C LEU A 89 1.39 5.42 -3.48
N LEU A 90 1.82 6.37 -2.63
CA LEU A 90 3.08 7.10 -2.85
C LEU A 90 4.34 6.27 -2.57
N PRO A 91 4.44 5.45 -1.51
CA PRO A 91 5.63 4.66 -1.29
C PRO A 91 6.02 3.70 -2.43
N PRO A 92 5.11 2.98 -3.12
CA PRO A 92 5.48 2.22 -4.33
C PRO A 92 6.11 3.10 -5.42
N VAL A 93 5.61 4.33 -5.60
CA VAL A 93 6.15 5.30 -6.56
C VAL A 93 7.54 5.78 -6.11
N ALA A 94 7.73 6.06 -4.82
CA ALA A 94 9.02 6.45 -4.26
C ALA A 94 10.05 5.32 -4.40
N ILE A 95 9.67 4.08 -4.12
CA ILE A 95 10.54 2.90 -4.30
C ILE A 95 10.90 2.75 -5.78
N ALA A 96 9.94 2.90 -6.71
CA ALA A 96 10.23 2.89 -8.14
C ALA A 96 11.29 3.95 -8.48
N ALA A 97 11.12 5.18 -8.00
CA ALA A 97 12.03 6.28 -8.29
C ALA A 97 13.48 6.04 -7.80
N LEU A 98 13.66 5.30 -6.70
CA LEU A 98 14.97 4.98 -6.13
C LEU A 98 15.66 3.80 -6.82
N THR A 99 14.91 2.89 -7.43
CA THR A 99 15.41 1.56 -7.82
C THR A 99 15.28 1.21 -9.29
N LEU A 100 14.43 1.91 -10.03
CA LEU A 100 14.09 1.56 -11.42
C LEU A 100 14.54 2.64 -12.41
N PRO A 101 14.78 2.27 -13.68
CA PRO A 101 15.04 3.24 -14.73
C PRO A 101 13.82 4.16 -14.93
N VAL A 102 14.07 5.41 -15.33
CA VAL A 102 13.08 6.49 -15.46
C VAL A 102 11.80 6.07 -16.18
N ARG A 103 11.90 5.24 -17.23
CA ARG A 103 10.72 4.75 -18.00
C ARG A 103 9.73 3.98 -17.12
N CYS A 104 10.24 3.12 -16.25
CA CYS A 104 9.44 2.35 -15.30
C CYS A 104 8.85 3.25 -14.21
N VAL A 105 9.61 4.24 -13.74
CA VAL A 105 9.15 5.22 -12.74
C VAL A 105 7.94 6.00 -13.26
N VAL A 106 8.02 6.52 -14.48
CA VAL A 106 6.91 7.25 -15.12
C VAL A 106 5.68 6.35 -15.28
N ALA A 107 5.88 5.07 -15.64
CA ALA A 107 4.78 4.12 -15.76
C ALA A 107 4.11 3.84 -14.40
N VAL A 108 4.87 3.55 -13.34
CA VAL A 108 4.32 3.30 -11.99
C VAL A 108 3.59 4.55 -11.48
N GLY A 109 4.21 5.74 -11.62
CA GLY A 109 3.59 7.01 -11.21
C GLY A 109 2.30 7.31 -11.97
N GLY A 110 2.30 7.09 -13.29
CA GLY A 110 1.10 7.28 -14.12
C GLY A 110 -0.04 6.32 -13.76
N ILE A 111 0.29 5.06 -13.47
CA ILE A 111 -0.71 4.06 -13.04
C ILE A 111 -1.26 4.42 -11.65
N ALA A 112 -0.40 4.79 -10.70
CA ALA A 112 -0.83 5.22 -9.37
C ALA A 112 -1.74 6.46 -9.43
N LEU A 113 -1.40 7.45 -10.25
CA LEU A 113 -2.22 8.65 -10.46
C LEU A 113 -3.57 8.33 -11.12
N SER A 114 -3.57 7.42 -12.10
CA SER A 114 -4.80 6.96 -12.75
C SER A 114 -5.70 6.22 -11.77
N ALA A 115 -5.12 5.34 -10.94
CA ALA A 115 -5.86 4.62 -9.92
C ALA A 115 -6.43 5.58 -8.86
N TYR A 116 -5.66 6.56 -8.42
CA TYR A 116 -6.12 7.62 -7.52
C TYR A 116 -7.32 8.38 -8.12
N SER A 117 -7.18 8.82 -9.38
CA SER A 117 -8.25 9.53 -10.10
C SER A 117 -9.52 8.67 -10.23
N LEU A 118 -9.35 7.37 -10.50
CA LEU A 118 -10.47 6.43 -10.56
C LEU A 118 -11.17 6.32 -9.20
N LEU A 119 -10.41 6.25 -8.10
CA LEU A 119 -10.94 6.16 -6.73
C LEU A 119 -11.65 7.43 -6.25
N MET A 120 -11.46 8.57 -6.91
CA MET A 120 -12.27 9.77 -6.66
C MET A 120 -13.70 9.63 -7.20
N ILE A 121 -13.87 8.85 -8.26
CA ILE A 121 -15.15 8.71 -8.98
C ILE A 121 -15.85 7.40 -8.59
N TYR A 122 -15.08 6.33 -8.44
CA TYR A 122 -15.58 4.97 -8.20
C TYR A 122 -15.00 4.42 -6.90
N TYR A 123 -15.88 4.22 -5.91
CA TYR A 123 -15.53 3.57 -4.64
C TYR A 123 -16.79 3.12 -3.91
N VAL A 124 -16.62 2.26 -2.90
CA VAL A 124 -17.70 1.90 -1.97
C VAL A 124 -17.70 2.90 -0.82
N PRO A 125 -18.70 3.80 -0.72
CA PRO A 125 -18.76 4.77 0.36
C PRO A 125 -19.01 4.08 1.70
N LEU A 126 -18.32 4.55 2.74
CA LEU A 126 -18.53 4.05 4.09
C LEU A 126 -19.77 4.73 4.70
N PRO A 127 -20.72 3.97 5.27
CA PRO A 127 -21.88 4.54 5.95
C PRO A 127 -21.43 5.14 7.29
N MET A 128 -21.12 6.44 7.30
CA MET A 128 -20.80 7.21 8.51
C MET A 128 -21.79 8.37 8.65
N PRO A 129 -22.80 8.24 9.53
CA PRO A 129 -23.82 9.28 9.72
C PRO A 129 -23.28 10.56 10.38
N ASP A 130 -22.21 10.44 11.17
CA ASP A 130 -21.64 11.51 11.97
C ASP A 130 -20.40 12.11 11.28
N ALA A 131 -20.55 13.34 10.77
CA ALA A 131 -19.49 14.08 10.08
C ALA A 131 -18.30 14.43 10.99
N THR A 132 -18.53 14.69 12.28
CA THR A 132 -17.46 14.99 13.24
C THR A 132 -16.64 13.74 13.53
N ARG A 133 -17.30 12.58 13.70
CA ARG A 133 -16.62 11.28 13.83
C ARG A 133 -15.86 10.93 12.56
N ALA A 134 -16.47 11.09 11.39
CA ALA A 134 -15.81 10.81 10.10
C ALA A 134 -14.55 11.66 9.91
N THR A 135 -14.62 12.96 10.19
CA THR A 135 -13.47 13.87 10.09
C THR A 135 -12.35 13.48 11.07
N ARG A 136 -12.69 13.15 12.33
CA ARG A 136 -11.69 12.72 13.33
C ARG A 136 -10.99 11.43 12.91
N LEU A 137 -11.75 10.45 12.42
CA LEU A 137 -11.19 9.19 11.91
C LEU A 137 -10.32 9.40 10.68
N HIS A 138 -10.74 10.29 9.77
CA HIS A 138 -9.95 10.68 8.61
C HIS A 138 -8.61 11.33 9.01
N LEU A 139 -8.62 12.27 9.97
CA LEU A 139 -7.39 12.92 10.47
C LEU A 139 -6.43 11.91 11.13
N ILE A 140 -6.94 11.02 11.99
CA ILE A 140 -6.15 9.96 12.63
C ILE A 140 -5.56 9.03 11.57
N GLY A 141 -6.37 8.66 10.58
CA GLY A 141 -5.92 7.82 9.47
C GLY A 141 -4.82 8.51 8.65
N MET A 142 -4.95 9.81 8.34
CA MET A 142 -3.91 10.55 7.61
C MET A 142 -2.60 10.60 8.36
N TRP A 143 -2.65 10.84 9.67
CA TRP A 143 -1.46 10.82 10.51
C TRP A 143 -0.79 9.45 10.50
N LEU A 144 -1.58 8.37 10.64
CA LEU A 144 -1.06 7.02 10.67
C LEU A 144 -0.45 6.60 9.32
N THR A 145 -1.15 6.85 8.21
CA THR A 145 -0.68 6.47 6.87
C THR A 145 0.54 7.28 6.47
N PHE A 146 0.63 8.55 6.89
CA PHE A 146 1.84 9.33 6.76
C PHE A 146 3.00 8.74 7.56
N ALA A 147 2.80 8.42 8.85
CA ALA A 147 3.84 7.83 9.70
C ALA A 147 4.38 6.51 9.13
N VAL A 148 3.49 5.60 8.69
CA VAL A 148 3.88 4.34 8.06
C VAL A 148 4.63 4.57 6.75
N SER A 149 4.15 5.49 5.91
CA SER A 149 4.82 5.83 4.64
C SER A 149 6.22 6.39 4.87
N ALA A 150 6.36 7.34 5.80
CA ALA A 150 7.63 7.94 6.16
C ALA A 150 8.63 6.90 6.69
N LEU A 151 8.20 6.04 7.61
CA LEU A 151 9.03 4.96 8.14
C LEU A 151 9.46 3.99 7.04
N MET A 152 8.56 3.63 6.13
CA MET A 152 8.89 2.72 5.04
C MET A 152 9.89 3.32 4.07
N ILE A 153 9.70 4.58 3.65
CA ILE A 153 10.64 5.29 2.77
C ILE A 153 12.00 5.45 3.47
N ALA A 154 12.02 5.88 4.74
CA ALA A 154 13.26 6.05 5.50
C ALA A 154 14.05 4.73 5.63
N TRP A 155 13.35 3.62 5.87
CA TRP A 155 13.98 2.31 5.92
C TRP A 155 14.58 1.91 4.57
N VAL A 156 13.86 2.16 3.46
CA VAL A 156 14.35 1.86 2.10
C VAL A 156 15.60 2.68 1.76
N CYS A 157 15.57 3.99 2.02
CA CYS A 157 16.73 4.84 1.79
C CYS A 157 17.95 4.36 2.60
N ARG A 158 17.76 4.08 3.89
CA ARG A 158 18.85 3.55 4.74
C ARG A 158 19.46 2.26 4.19
N THR A 159 18.64 1.35 3.66
CA THR A 159 19.16 0.10 3.08
C THR A 159 19.89 0.30 1.76
N HIS A 160 19.60 1.39 1.03
CA HIS A 160 20.33 1.76 -0.19
C HIS A 160 21.65 2.51 0.09
N ASP A 161 21.73 3.24 1.21
CA ASP A 161 22.92 4.01 1.61
C ASP A 161 23.92 3.21 2.49
N ALA A 162 23.69 1.92 2.72
CA ALA A 162 24.61 1.11 3.51
C ALA A 162 25.94 0.93 2.72
N PRO A 163 27.10 1.31 3.27
CA PRO A 163 28.39 1.06 2.62
C PRO A 163 28.61 -0.46 2.51
N ASP A 164 29.05 -0.92 1.33
CA ASP A 164 29.46 -2.32 1.11
C ASP A 164 30.50 -2.74 2.17
N PRO A 165 30.37 -3.92 2.79
CA PRO A 165 31.30 -4.41 3.80
C PRO A 165 32.70 -4.74 3.26
#